data_AF-A0A7S1IAV7-F1
#
_entry.id   AF-A0A7S1IAV7-F1
#
_cell.length_a   1.000
_cell.length_b   1.000
_cell.length_c   1.000
_cell.angle_alpha   90.00
_cell.angle_beta   90.00
_cell.angle_gamma   90.00
#
_symmetry.space_group_name_H-M   'P 1'
#
loop_
_entity.id
_entity.type
_entity.pdbx_description
1 polymer ?
#
loop_
_entity_poly.entity_id
_entity_poly.type
_entity_poly.pdbx_seq_one_letter_code
_entity_poly.pdbx_strand_id
1 'polypeptide(L)'
;PRGVGKVTVDIAYGGMWYAIVDGPSIGLEVRPEEAADIVRLGEMIKVAAREQHPVTHPEVDYTGPDIIAIRGPPSAAGVARHGAHSRNAVVMSTGELDWGRPATWKGNIDRSPCGSGTSAVMAALHAKGELAVGDEFVHEGILGATF
;
A
#
# COMPACT_ATOMS: atom_id res chain seq x y z
N PRO A 1 -9.56 -3.39 -21.62
CA PRO A 1 -9.30 -3.13 -20.18
C PRO A 1 -9.06 -1.63 -19.97
N ARG A 2 -9.81 -0.97 -19.07
CA ARG A 2 -9.52 0.44 -18.72
C ARG A 2 -8.24 0.47 -17.88
N GLY A 3 -7.28 1.30 -18.28
CA GLY A 3 -6.12 1.60 -17.43
C GLY A 3 -6.55 2.37 -16.18
N VAL A 4 -5.68 2.44 -15.16
CA VAL A 4 -5.96 3.10 -13.87
C VAL A 4 -6.01 4.63 -14.02
N GLY A 5 -5.50 5.17 -15.13
CA GLY A 5 -5.38 6.61 -15.35
C GLY A 5 -4.19 7.19 -14.58
N LYS A 6 -4.26 8.49 -14.29
CA LYS A 6 -3.24 9.17 -13.48
C LYS A 6 -3.52 8.90 -12.01
N VAL A 7 -2.52 8.37 -11.30
CA VAL A 7 -2.59 8.06 -9.87
C VAL A 7 -1.47 8.80 -9.17
N THR A 8 -1.79 9.43 -8.03
CA THR A 8 -0.78 10.00 -7.14
C THR A 8 -0.38 8.96 -6.12
N VAL A 9 0.92 8.80 -5.89
CA VAL A 9 1.46 7.89 -4.89
C VAL A 9 2.50 8.62 -4.03
N ASP A 10 2.62 8.21 -2.77
CA ASP A 10 3.83 8.46 -2.00
C ASP A 10 4.79 7.29 -2.19
N ILE A 11 6.10 7.54 -2.09
CA ILE A 11 7.12 6.50 -2.03
C ILE A 11 7.86 6.63 -0.71
N ALA A 12 7.81 5.59 0.11
CA ALA A 12 8.40 5.61 1.46
C ALA A 12 9.09 4.28 1.79
N TYR A 13 10.11 4.35 2.65
CA TYR A 13 10.85 3.18 3.12
C TYR A 13 10.44 2.83 4.55
N GLY A 14 10.12 1.55 4.77
CA GLY A 14 9.79 1.00 6.09
C GLY A 14 10.51 -0.32 6.40
N GLY A 15 11.69 -0.51 5.80
CA GLY A 15 12.39 -1.81 5.71
C GLY A 15 12.32 -2.43 4.31
N MET A 16 11.29 -2.04 3.54
CA MET A 16 11.19 -2.20 2.08
C MET A 16 10.64 -0.90 1.47
N TRP A 17 10.74 -0.75 0.15
CA TRP A 17 10.22 0.43 -0.54
C TRP A 17 8.77 0.24 -0.97
N TYR A 18 7.89 1.07 -0.41
CA TYR A 18 6.47 1.04 -0.69
C TYR A 18 6.08 2.19 -1.61
N ALA A 19 5.36 1.88 -2.68
CA ALA A 19 4.39 2.82 -3.22
C ALA A 19 3.17 2.84 -2.29
N ILE A 20 2.64 4.00 -1.95
CA ILE A 20 1.48 4.15 -1.09
C ILE A 20 0.43 4.94 -1.84
N VAL A 21 -0.78 4.40 -1.94
CA VAL A 21 -1.90 5.03 -2.64
C VAL A 21 -3.13 5.01 -1.75
N ASP A 22 -3.92 6.09 -1.79
CA ASP A 22 -5.22 6.12 -1.13
C ASP A 22 -6.25 5.41 -2.03
N GLY A 23 -6.80 4.29 -1.57
CA GLY A 23 -7.80 3.47 -2.26
C GLY A 23 -8.98 4.28 -2.83
N PRO A 24 -9.60 5.20 -2.06
CA PRO A 24 -10.69 6.01 -2.58
C PRO A 24 -10.34 6.84 -3.83
N SER A 25 -9.07 7.25 -3.97
CA SER A 25 -8.60 8.02 -5.15
C SER A 25 -8.59 7.19 -6.44
N ILE A 26 -8.56 5.86 -6.31
CA ILE A 26 -8.59 4.89 -7.42
C ILE A 26 -9.89 4.09 -7.46
N GLY A 27 -10.91 4.53 -6.72
CA GLY A 27 -12.23 3.89 -6.69
C GLY A 27 -12.28 2.56 -5.95
N LEU A 28 -11.37 2.32 -5.00
CA LEU A 28 -11.33 1.13 -4.17
C LEU A 28 -11.62 1.42 -2.70
N GLU A 29 -12.23 0.46 -2.02
CA GLU A 29 -12.29 0.36 -0.56
C GLU A 29 -11.40 -0.79 -0.10
N VAL A 30 -10.67 -0.60 1.00
CA VAL A 30 -9.85 -1.67 1.58
C VAL A 30 -10.76 -2.67 2.31
N ARG A 31 -11.29 -3.66 1.59
CA ARG A 31 -12.14 -4.72 2.13
C ARG A 31 -11.93 -6.06 1.42
N PRO A 32 -12.17 -7.21 2.08
CA PRO A 32 -11.92 -8.54 1.51
C PRO A 32 -12.60 -8.76 0.15
N GLU A 33 -13.79 -8.20 -0.05
CA GLU A 33 -14.59 -8.31 -1.27
C GLU A 33 -13.90 -7.69 -2.49
N GLU A 34 -13.00 -6.71 -2.27
CA GLU A 34 -12.25 -6.02 -3.32
C GLU A 34 -10.82 -6.56 -3.48
N ALA A 35 -10.44 -7.63 -2.76
CA ALA A 35 -9.08 -8.15 -2.76
C ALA A 35 -8.53 -8.44 -4.18
N ALA A 36 -9.37 -8.94 -5.09
CA ALA A 36 -8.95 -9.21 -6.47
C ALA A 36 -8.59 -7.93 -7.24
N ASP A 37 -9.39 -6.86 -7.10
CA ASP A 37 -9.11 -5.58 -7.74
C ASP A 37 -7.99 -4.80 -7.04
N ILE A 38 -7.90 -4.88 -5.71
CA ILE A 38 -6.77 -4.37 -4.92
C ILE A 38 -5.46 -4.97 -5.44
N VAL A 39 -5.40 -6.30 -5.59
CA VAL A 39 -4.21 -6.98 -6.09
C VAL A 39 -3.89 -6.55 -7.51
N ARG A 40 -4.89 -6.56 -8.40
CA ARG A 40 -4.69 -6.24 -9.81
C ARG A 40 -4.24 -4.80 -10.02
N LEU A 41 -4.96 -3.83 -9.45
CA LEU A 41 -4.63 -2.41 -9.55
C LEU A 41 -3.37 -2.07 -8.79
N GLY A 42 -3.16 -2.69 -7.62
CA GLY A 42 -1.94 -2.53 -6.84
C GLY A 42 -0.70 -2.91 -7.64
N GLU A 43 -0.70 -4.09 -8.26
CA GLU A 43 0.43 -4.54 -9.08
C GLU A 43 0.72 -3.59 -10.24
N MET A 44 -0.32 -3.14 -10.94
CA MET A 44 -0.18 -2.17 -12.04
C MET A 44 0.42 -0.84 -11.55
N ILE A 45 -0.12 -0.26 -10.47
CA ILE A 45 0.33 1.04 -9.94
C ILE A 45 1.78 0.93 -9.48
N LYS A 46 2.14 -0.16 -8.81
CA LYS A 46 3.49 -0.39 -8.29
C LYS A 46 4.53 -0.47 -9.40
N VAL A 47 4.24 -1.23 -10.45
CA VAL A 47 5.14 -1.37 -11.61
C VAL A 47 5.28 -0.03 -12.31
N ALA A 48 4.18 0.70 -12.53
CA ALA A 48 4.22 2.05 -13.08
C ALA A 48 5.04 3.03 -12.20
N ALA A 49 4.88 2.96 -10.87
CA ALA A 49 5.63 3.79 -9.93
C ALA A 49 7.13 3.48 -9.98
N ARG A 50 7.51 2.20 -10.08
CA ARG A 50 8.91 1.78 -10.23
C ARG A 50 9.52 2.24 -11.55
N GLU A 51 8.77 2.14 -12.64
CA GLU A 51 9.22 2.55 -13.99
C GLU A 51 9.40 4.08 -14.08
N GLN A 52 8.51 4.85 -13.46
CA GLN A 52 8.47 6.31 -13.60
C GLN A 52 9.25 7.04 -12.50
N HIS A 53 9.34 6.44 -11.32
CA HIS A 53 9.92 7.04 -10.12
C HIS A 53 10.76 6.00 -9.35
N PRO A 54 11.84 5.46 -9.94
CA PRO A 54 12.75 4.58 -9.22
C PRO A 54 13.41 5.33 -8.05
N VAL A 55 13.56 4.67 -6.92
CA VAL A 55 14.26 5.19 -5.74
C VAL A 55 15.26 4.17 -5.23
N THR A 56 16.44 4.61 -4.81
CA THR A 56 17.46 3.74 -4.23
C THR A 56 17.69 4.13 -2.77
N HIS A 57 17.83 3.13 -1.90
CA HIS A 57 18.15 3.38 -0.49
C HIS A 57 19.51 4.10 -0.39
N PRO A 58 19.63 5.17 0.42
CA PRO A 58 20.84 5.98 0.46
C PRO A 58 22.07 5.24 1.00
N GLU A 59 21.86 4.19 1.79
CA GLU A 59 22.94 3.45 2.48
C GLU A 59 23.13 2.00 2.01
N VAL A 60 22.20 1.43 1.23
CA VAL A 60 22.31 0.06 0.73
C VAL A 60 21.88 -0.01 -0.73
N ASP A 61 22.49 -0.90 -1.52
CA ASP A 61 22.15 -1.10 -2.93
C ASP A 61 20.81 -1.84 -3.09
N TYR A 62 19.73 -1.11 -2.81
CA TYR A 62 18.37 -1.61 -2.88
C TYR A 62 17.45 -0.56 -3.52
N THR A 63 16.94 -0.91 -4.70
CA THR A 63 16.11 -0.03 -5.52
C THR A 63 14.63 -0.46 -5.51
N GLY A 64 13.75 0.49 -5.21
CA GLY A 64 12.30 0.38 -5.14
C GLY A 64 11.55 1.35 -6.06
N PRO A 65 10.23 1.53 -5.86
CA PRO A 65 9.37 0.70 -5.03
C PRO A 65 9.20 -0.72 -5.61
N ASP A 66 9.00 -1.69 -4.74
CA ASP A 66 8.82 -3.11 -5.08
C ASP A 66 7.62 -3.74 -4.36
N ILE A 67 7.00 -2.99 -3.44
CA ILE A 67 5.75 -3.33 -2.76
C ILE A 67 4.79 -2.14 -2.85
N ILE A 68 3.49 -2.40 -2.76
CA ILE A 68 2.47 -1.35 -2.68
C ILE A 68 1.57 -1.53 -1.47
N ALA A 69 1.24 -0.43 -0.81
CA ALA A 69 0.19 -0.34 0.19
C ALA A 69 -0.98 0.49 -0.35
N ILE A 70 -2.16 -0.12 -0.42
CA ILE A 70 -3.41 0.60 -0.69
C ILE A 70 -4.03 0.94 0.66
N ARG A 71 -4.12 2.23 0.99
CA ARG A 71 -4.70 2.71 2.24
C ARG A 71 -6.17 3.07 2.09
N GLY A 72 -6.87 3.12 3.20
CA GLY A 72 -8.23 3.62 3.29
C GLY A 72 -8.59 3.98 4.73
N PRO A 73 -9.80 4.52 4.93
CA PRO A 73 -10.32 4.72 6.27
C PRO A 73 -10.40 3.39 7.04
N PRO A 74 -10.27 3.41 8.37
CA PRO A 74 -10.46 2.23 9.22
C PRO A 74 -11.89 1.73 9.14
N SER A 75 -12.09 0.44 9.41
CA SER A 75 -13.43 -0.14 9.53
C SER A 75 -14.09 0.32 10.84
N ALA A 76 -15.42 0.38 10.87
CA ALA A 76 -16.16 0.71 12.09
C ALA A 76 -15.81 -0.25 13.26
N ALA A 77 -15.55 -1.52 12.97
CA ALA A 77 -15.15 -2.50 13.96
C ALA A 77 -13.72 -2.26 14.47
N GLY A 78 -12.78 -1.90 13.58
CA GLY A 78 -11.41 -1.55 13.93
C GLY A 78 -11.36 -0.33 14.85
N VAL A 79 -12.12 0.72 14.53
CA VAL A 79 -12.26 1.91 15.38
C VAL A 79 -12.85 1.53 16.74
N ALA A 80 -13.97 0.79 16.77
CA ALA A 80 -14.65 0.46 18.01
C ALA A 80 -13.85 -0.46 18.95
N ARG A 81 -13.03 -1.36 18.41
CA ARG A 81 -12.27 -2.34 19.22
C ARG A 81 -10.90 -1.85 19.65
N HIS A 82 -10.22 -1.11 18.79
CA HIS A 82 -8.80 -0.80 18.95
C HIS A 82 -8.45 0.66 18.68
N GLY A 83 -9.42 1.52 18.31
CA GLY A 83 -9.13 2.90 17.94
C GLY A 83 -8.31 3.00 16.65
N ALA A 84 -8.55 2.10 15.67
CA ALA A 84 -7.83 2.12 14.40
C ALA A 84 -7.90 3.50 13.72
N HIS A 85 -6.75 4.00 13.28
CA HIS A 85 -6.62 5.32 12.62
C HIS A 85 -6.72 5.21 11.10
N SER A 86 -6.29 4.07 10.55
CA SER A 86 -6.19 3.80 9.13
C SER A 86 -6.38 2.30 8.89
N ARG A 87 -6.64 1.93 7.63
CA ARG A 87 -6.58 0.54 7.16
C ARG A 87 -5.73 0.44 5.91
N ASN A 88 -5.10 -0.71 5.69
CA ASN A 88 -4.41 -0.98 4.43
C ASN A 88 -4.60 -2.42 3.91
N ALA A 89 -4.24 -2.56 2.64
CA ALA A 89 -3.93 -3.83 2.01
C ALA A 89 -2.57 -3.70 1.33
N VAL A 90 -1.64 -4.59 1.68
CA VAL A 90 -0.31 -4.63 1.06
C VAL A 90 -0.27 -5.71 0.00
N VAL A 91 0.21 -5.37 -1.19
CA VAL A 91 0.33 -6.28 -2.34
C VAL A 91 1.79 -6.46 -2.73
N MET A 92 2.20 -7.72 -2.90
CA MET A 92 3.53 -8.14 -3.33
C MET A 92 3.44 -8.84 -4.70
N SER A 93 4.45 -8.65 -5.55
CA SER A 93 4.51 -9.36 -6.85
C SER A 93 4.52 -10.88 -6.63
N THR A 94 3.91 -11.60 -7.57
CA THR A 94 4.13 -13.05 -7.73
C THR A 94 4.95 -13.40 -8.97
N GLY A 95 5.32 -12.40 -9.75
CA GLY A 95 6.11 -12.51 -10.98
C GLY A 95 6.25 -11.15 -11.64
N GLU A 96 6.71 -11.13 -12.88
CA GLU A 96 6.82 -9.90 -13.68
C GLU A 96 5.47 -9.54 -14.31
N LEU A 97 5.11 -8.27 -14.22
CA LEU A 97 3.95 -7.71 -14.92
C LEU A 97 4.32 -7.44 -16.38
N ASP A 98 3.47 -7.92 -17.29
CA ASP A 98 3.51 -7.60 -18.71
C ASP A 98 2.27 -6.76 -19.06
N TRP A 99 2.50 -5.51 -19.48
CA TRP A 99 1.45 -4.55 -19.85
C TRP A 99 0.57 -5.04 -21.01
N GLY A 100 1.07 -5.93 -21.87
CA GLY A 100 0.32 -6.55 -22.97
C GLY A 100 -0.45 -7.81 -22.56
N ARG A 101 -0.21 -8.37 -21.36
CA ARG A 101 -0.81 -9.63 -20.91
C ARG A 101 -1.49 -9.48 -19.53
N PRO A 102 -2.79 -9.10 -19.50
CA PRO A 102 -3.52 -8.85 -18.25
C PRO A 102 -3.53 -9.98 -17.22
N ALA A 103 -3.34 -11.24 -17.64
CA ALA A 103 -3.23 -12.39 -16.74
C ALA A 103 -1.99 -12.35 -15.81
N THR A 104 -1.04 -11.46 -16.10
CA THR A 104 0.15 -11.21 -15.27
C THR A 104 -0.06 -10.14 -14.21
N TRP A 105 -1.18 -9.40 -14.25
CA TRP A 105 -1.48 -8.31 -13.32
C TRP A 105 -2.02 -8.88 -12.00
N LYS A 106 -1.19 -9.63 -11.31
CA LYS A 106 -1.53 -10.40 -10.11
C LYS A 106 -0.41 -10.37 -9.09
N GLY A 107 -0.77 -10.61 -7.85
CA GLY A 107 0.11 -10.54 -6.71
C GLY A 107 -0.45 -11.30 -5.52
N ASN A 108 0.34 -11.34 -4.45
CA ASN A 108 -0.10 -11.81 -3.14
C ASN A 108 -0.55 -10.62 -2.31
N ILE A 109 -1.56 -10.82 -1.48
CA ILE A 109 -2.03 -9.83 -0.52
C ILE A 109 -1.63 -10.26 0.90
N ASP A 110 -1.04 -9.33 1.66
CA ASP A 110 -0.79 -9.52 3.08
C ASP A 110 -2.14 -9.50 3.83
N ARG A 111 -2.29 -10.44 4.75
CA ARG A 111 -3.51 -10.61 5.55
C ARG A 111 -3.45 -9.80 6.85
N SER A 112 -2.24 -9.40 7.24
CA SER A 112 -1.95 -8.51 8.35
C SER A 112 -1.92 -7.04 7.87
N PRO A 113 -1.85 -6.07 8.79
CA PRO A 113 -1.55 -4.67 8.45
C PRO A 113 -0.16 -4.46 7.81
N CYS A 114 0.70 -5.48 7.83
CA CYS A 114 2.09 -5.46 7.40
C CYS A 114 2.97 -4.51 8.23
N GLY A 115 3.94 -5.05 8.99
CA GLY A 115 4.76 -4.24 9.91
C GLY A 115 5.60 -3.19 9.18
N SER A 116 6.37 -3.61 8.17
CA SER A 116 7.15 -2.68 7.34
C SER A 116 6.28 -1.73 6.52
N GLY A 117 5.10 -2.19 6.08
CA GLY A 117 4.12 -1.33 5.42
C GLY A 117 3.56 -0.25 6.36
N THR A 118 3.28 -0.62 7.61
CA THR A 118 2.84 0.32 8.65
C THR A 118 3.93 1.35 8.95
N SER A 119 5.19 0.92 9.08
CA SER A 119 6.34 1.84 9.22
C SER A 119 6.46 2.82 8.05
N ALA A 120 6.32 2.34 6.80
CA ALA A 120 6.38 3.20 5.62
C ALA A 120 5.22 4.22 5.59
N VAL A 121 4.00 3.78 5.97
CA VAL A 121 2.83 4.67 6.08
C VAL A 121 3.02 5.73 7.16
N MET A 122 3.50 5.35 8.36
CA MET A 122 3.80 6.31 9.43
C MET A 122 4.87 7.31 9.01
N ALA A 123 5.93 6.87 8.31
CA ALA A 123 6.96 7.76 7.79
C ALA A 123 6.38 8.78 6.80
N ALA A 124 5.50 8.35 5.90
CA ALA A 124 4.82 9.23 4.96
C ALA A 124 3.89 10.24 5.66
N LEU A 125 3.10 9.78 6.65
CA LEU A 125 2.24 10.65 7.47
C LEU A 125 3.05 11.69 8.25
N HIS A 126 4.15 11.26 8.89
CA HIS A 126 5.04 12.16 9.62
C HIS A 126 5.69 13.20 8.71
N ALA A 127 6.16 12.80 7.52
CA ALA A 127 6.70 13.73 6.53
C ALA A 127 5.67 14.78 6.07
N LYS A 128 4.37 14.46 6.12
CA LYS A 128 3.26 15.37 5.82
C LYS A 128 2.78 16.19 7.03
N GLY A 129 3.33 15.94 8.22
CA GLY A 129 2.90 16.58 9.47
C GLY A 129 1.56 16.05 10.00
N GLU A 130 1.12 14.88 9.55
CA GLU A 130 -0.15 14.24 9.94
C GLU A 130 0.01 13.26 11.12
N LEU A 131 1.25 12.95 11.51
CA LEU A 131 1.57 12.09 12.64
C LEU A 131 2.83 12.63 13.33
N ALA A 132 2.79 12.89 14.65
CA ALA A 132 3.94 13.39 15.40
C ALA A 132 4.76 12.26 16.04
N VAL A 133 6.02 12.55 16.37
CA VAL A 133 6.85 11.62 17.13
C VAL A 133 6.23 11.39 18.51
N GLY A 134 6.02 10.12 18.85
CA GLY A 134 5.42 9.70 20.12
C GLY A 134 3.92 9.45 20.05
N ASP A 135 3.26 9.82 18.95
CA ASP A 135 1.85 9.47 18.72
C ASP A 135 1.70 7.95 18.53
N GLU A 136 0.62 7.41 19.10
CA GLU A 136 0.20 6.03 18.82
C GLU A 136 -0.49 5.97 17.45
N PHE A 137 -0.17 4.95 16.66
CA PHE A 137 -0.79 4.71 15.36
C PHE A 137 -1.24 3.26 15.22
N VAL A 138 -2.52 3.03 15.48
CA VAL A 138 -3.17 1.72 15.28
C VAL A 138 -3.57 1.55 13.82
N HIS A 139 -2.99 0.54 13.15
CA HIS A 139 -3.20 0.28 11.73
C HIS A 139 -3.93 -1.04 11.50
N GLU A 140 -5.07 -0.99 10.82
CA GLU A 140 -5.89 -2.17 10.52
C GLU A 140 -5.50 -2.81 9.17
N GLY A 141 -5.48 -4.13 9.10
CA GLY A 141 -5.28 -4.87 7.86
C GLY A 141 -6.60 -5.17 7.13
N ILE A 142 -6.51 -5.73 5.94
CA ILE A 142 -7.70 -6.09 5.15
C ILE A 142 -8.60 -7.14 5.83
N LEU A 143 -8.10 -7.94 6.76
CA LEU A 143 -8.91 -8.90 7.54
C LEU A 143 -9.31 -8.42 8.94
N GLY A 144 -9.01 -7.16 9.29
CA GLY A 144 -9.38 -6.56 10.58
C GLY A 144 -8.41 -6.81 11.73
N ALA A 145 -7.30 -7.51 11.50
CA ALA A 145 -6.19 -7.55 12.44
C ALA A 145 -5.58 -6.14 12.58
N THR A 146 -5.09 -5.78 13.76
CA THR A 146 -4.45 -4.48 14.02
C THR A 146 -3.02 -4.66 14.51
N PHE A 147 -2.15 -3.72 14.14
CA PHE A 147 -0.84 -3.49 14.72
C PHE A 147 -0.84 -2.14 15.43
#